data_AF-A0A2M7EKG8-F1
#
_entry.id   AF-A0A2M7EKG8-F1
#
_cell.length_a   1.000
_cell.length_b   1.000
_cell.length_c   1.000
_cell.angle_alpha   90.00
_cell.angle_beta   90.00
_cell.angle_gamma   90.00
#
_symmetry.space_group_name_H-M   'P 1'
#
loop_
_entity.id
_entity.type
_entity.pdbx_description
1 polymer ?
#
loop_
_entity_poly.entity_id
_entity_poly.type
_entity_poly.pdbx_seq_one_letter_code
_entity_poly.pdbx_strand_id
1 'polypeptide(L)'
;MGTYTLPSDAQPLFSLYQKLYKVTEGAFTPFIGQVLIDAGYDAAYSLIEGILHYPPLLNDVIDFYYPKVTIKKEEIFDFGACGKGYLIDLLSDIIREHGGTSFCVDGGGDMRYESSEPLRVGLENPNNLEQAIGVATITQASFCASAGSRRKWGGFHHIIDPHTLSSPLNVIATWTIAKNTITADALATSPFLVLPKKLLPHFSFEYLILFADNTFDKSLAFPAELFLK
;
A
#
# COMPACT_ATOMS: atom_id res chain seq x y z
N MET A 1 -8.28 -10.05 24.76
CA MET A 1 -9.24 -10.74 23.85
C MET A 1 -10.66 -10.27 24.12
N GLY A 2 -11.50 -10.08 23.10
CA GLY A 2 -12.85 -9.52 23.26
C GLY A 2 -13.49 -9.04 21.95
N THR A 3 -14.75 -8.60 22.01
CA THR A 3 -15.49 -8.04 20.86
C THR A 3 -15.64 -6.54 21.01
N TYR A 4 -15.34 -5.81 19.94
CA TYR A 4 -15.33 -4.35 19.88
C TYR A 4 -16.24 -3.86 18.75
N THR A 5 -16.93 -2.74 18.98
CA THR A 5 -17.69 -2.03 17.94
C THR A 5 -16.77 -1.00 17.29
N LEU A 6 -16.59 -1.11 15.98
CA LEU A 6 -15.81 -0.20 15.17
C LEU A 6 -16.65 1.01 14.73
N PRO A 7 -16.03 2.19 14.60
CA PRO A 7 -16.66 3.33 13.95
C PRO A 7 -16.86 3.07 12.45
N SER A 8 -17.73 3.84 11.81
CA SER A 8 -18.14 3.61 10.41
C SER A 8 -17.00 3.79 9.41
N ASP A 9 -16.08 4.70 9.71
CA ASP A 9 -14.90 4.98 8.90
C ASP A 9 -13.90 3.80 8.88
N ALA A 10 -13.90 2.93 9.90
CA ALA A 10 -13.02 1.76 9.91
C ALA A 10 -13.48 0.63 8.96
N GLN A 11 -14.75 0.62 8.51
CA GLN A 11 -15.28 -0.46 7.66
C GLN A 11 -14.46 -0.70 6.39
N PRO A 12 -14.11 0.32 5.58
CA PRO A 12 -13.35 0.14 4.34
C PRO A 12 -11.97 -0.48 4.59
N LEU A 13 -11.28 -0.07 5.65
CA LEU A 13 -9.95 -0.59 6.00
C LEU A 13 -9.99 -2.10 6.29
N PHE A 14 -10.83 -2.54 7.23
CA PHE A 14 -10.92 -3.96 7.59
C PHE A 14 -11.46 -4.82 6.44
N SER A 15 -12.44 -4.32 5.69
CA SER A 15 -12.99 -5.04 4.53
C SER A 15 -11.95 -5.20 3.42
N LEU A 16 -11.12 -4.18 3.19
CA LEU A 16 -10.04 -4.23 2.21
C LEU A 16 -8.96 -5.24 2.62
N TYR A 17 -8.53 -5.23 3.89
CA TYR A 17 -7.57 -6.22 4.40
C TYR A 17 -8.11 -7.65 4.30
N GLN A 18 -9.36 -7.91 4.67
CA GLN A 18 -9.97 -9.25 4.49
C GLN A 18 -9.95 -9.70 3.03
N LYS A 19 -10.31 -8.80 2.11
CA LYS A 19 -10.35 -9.10 0.68
C LYS A 19 -8.96 -9.35 0.12
N LEU A 20 -8.00 -8.48 0.40
CA LEU A 20 -6.62 -8.62 -0.07
C LEU A 20 -5.95 -9.84 0.56
N TYR A 21 -6.12 -10.09 1.86
CA TYR A 21 -5.61 -11.30 2.51
C TYR A 21 -6.09 -12.56 1.80
N LYS A 22 -7.40 -12.65 1.48
CA LYS A 22 -7.96 -13.78 0.75
C LYS A 22 -7.40 -13.89 -0.68
N VAL A 23 -7.42 -12.80 -1.45
CA VAL A 23 -6.99 -12.78 -2.86
C VAL A 23 -5.50 -13.06 -2.99
N THR A 24 -4.69 -12.60 -2.04
CA THR A 24 -3.24 -12.80 -2.04
C THR A 24 -2.79 -14.07 -1.32
N GLU A 25 -3.73 -14.88 -0.83
CA GLU A 25 -3.47 -16.10 -0.05
C GLU A 25 -2.57 -15.85 1.17
N GLY A 26 -2.80 -14.73 1.87
CA GLY A 26 -2.09 -14.37 3.09
C GLY A 26 -0.87 -13.45 2.89
N ALA A 27 -0.43 -13.23 1.65
CA ALA A 27 0.73 -12.37 1.40
C ALA A 27 0.50 -10.92 1.84
N PHE A 28 -0.71 -10.39 1.63
CA PHE A 28 -1.14 -9.09 2.13
C PHE A 28 -1.88 -9.27 3.46
N THR A 29 -1.17 -9.11 4.58
CA THR A 29 -1.67 -9.39 5.93
C THR A 29 -1.57 -8.18 6.86
N PRO A 30 -2.54 -7.95 7.75
CA PRO A 30 -2.42 -6.91 8.77
C PRO A 30 -1.49 -7.32 9.93
N PHE A 31 -0.91 -8.53 9.92
CA PHE A 31 -0.06 -9.04 11.02
C PHE A 31 1.43 -9.04 10.70
N ILE A 32 1.87 -8.28 9.70
CA ILE A 32 3.29 -8.18 9.36
C ILE A 32 4.12 -7.44 10.41
N GLY A 33 3.47 -6.73 11.35
CA GLY A 33 4.12 -5.88 12.35
C GLY A 33 5.17 -6.59 13.22
N GLN A 34 4.90 -7.81 13.69
CA GLN A 34 5.90 -8.56 14.46
C GLN A 34 7.11 -8.95 13.59
N VAL A 35 6.89 -9.31 12.32
CA VAL A 35 7.99 -9.62 11.38
C VAL A 35 8.87 -8.40 11.14
N LEU A 36 8.27 -7.21 11.01
CA LEU A 36 9.00 -5.95 10.87
C LEU A 36 9.86 -5.67 12.11
N ILE A 37 9.31 -5.87 13.32
CA ILE A 37 10.04 -5.71 14.59
C ILE A 37 11.20 -6.72 14.66
N ASP A 38 10.93 -7.99 14.38
CA ASP A 38 11.95 -9.04 14.41
C ASP A 38 13.06 -8.78 13.39
N ALA A 39 12.75 -8.17 12.25
CA ALA A 39 13.72 -7.76 11.23
C ALA A 39 14.53 -6.50 11.63
N GLY A 40 14.23 -5.88 12.78
CA GLY A 40 14.92 -4.70 13.31
C GLY A 40 14.20 -3.37 13.08
N TYR A 41 13.00 -3.38 12.51
CA TYR A 41 12.15 -2.18 12.37
C TYR A 41 11.28 -1.97 13.62
N ASP A 42 11.91 -2.08 14.79
CA ASP A 42 11.28 -1.86 16.09
C ASP A 42 11.06 -0.37 16.39
N ALA A 43 10.41 -0.06 17.52
CA ALA A 43 10.11 1.31 17.92
C ALA A 43 11.36 2.19 18.13
N ALA A 44 12.53 1.59 18.36
CA ALA A 44 13.80 2.29 18.50
C ALA A 44 14.55 2.41 17.16
N TYR A 45 14.02 1.82 16.08
CA TYR A 45 14.71 1.65 14.80
C TYR A 45 16.11 1.08 15.01
N SER A 46 16.22 -0.02 15.76
CA SER A 46 17.52 -0.66 15.99
C SER A 46 18.20 -1.11 14.69
N LEU A 47 17.40 -1.51 13.70
CA LEU A 47 17.81 -2.05 12.40
C LEU A 47 18.70 -3.30 12.54
N ILE A 48 18.56 -4.02 13.66
CA ILE A 48 19.28 -5.26 13.95
C ILE A 48 18.29 -6.43 13.82
N GLU A 49 18.58 -7.33 12.90
CA GLU A 49 17.80 -8.56 12.69
C GLU A 49 17.92 -9.51 13.88
N GLY A 50 16.77 -9.96 14.38
CA GLY A 50 16.62 -11.00 15.40
C GLY A 50 16.10 -12.31 14.81
N ILE A 51 15.31 -13.04 15.60
CA ILE A 51 14.66 -14.27 15.14
C ILE A 51 13.32 -13.90 14.52
N LEU A 52 13.17 -14.14 13.22
CA LEU A 52 11.93 -13.86 12.50
C LEU A 52 10.86 -14.91 12.80
N HIS A 53 9.64 -14.45 13.07
CA HIS A 53 8.47 -15.32 13.22
C HIS A 53 7.50 -15.15 12.05
N TYR A 54 6.85 -16.25 11.65
CA TYR A 54 5.76 -16.18 10.68
C TYR A 54 4.53 -15.53 11.29
N PRO A 55 3.83 -14.65 10.56
CA PRO A 55 2.59 -14.06 11.04
C PRO A 55 1.49 -15.13 11.12
N PRO A 56 0.56 -15.01 12.08
CA PRO A 56 -0.55 -15.96 12.22
C PRO A 56 -1.57 -15.84 11.07
N LEU A 57 -2.44 -16.84 10.97
CA LEU A 57 -3.58 -16.78 10.05
C LEU A 57 -4.60 -15.75 10.51
N LEU A 58 -5.26 -15.08 9.55
CA LEU A 58 -6.23 -14.03 9.85
C LEU A 58 -7.36 -14.52 10.76
N ASN A 59 -7.88 -15.72 10.46
CA ASN A 59 -8.96 -16.34 11.21
C ASN A 59 -8.51 -16.99 12.53
N ASP A 60 -7.22 -16.99 12.86
CA ASP A 60 -6.77 -17.38 14.20
C ASP A 60 -6.75 -16.17 15.14
N VAL A 61 -6.54 -14.97 14.61
CA VAL A 61 -6.42 -13.74 15.39
C VAL A 61 -7.75 -13.00 15.49
N ILE A 62 -8.49 -12.85 14.39
CA ILE A 62 -9.72 -12.04 14.38
C ILE A 62 -10.90 -12.73 13.71
N ASP A 63 -12.10 -12.31 14.09
CA ASP A 63 -13.31 -12.41 13.28
C ASP A 63 -13.86 -10.99 13.06
N PHE A 64 -14.00 -10.57 11.81
CA PHE A 64 -14.56 -9.26 11.48
C PHE A 64 -15.88 -9.43 10.71
N TYR A 65 -16.92 -8.81 11.26
CA TYR A 65 -18.24 -8.62 10.66
C TYR A 65 -18.75 -7.25 11.08
N TYR A 66 -18.71 -6.27 10.18
CA TYR A 66 -19.06 -4.89 10.50
C TYR A 66 -20.44 -4.78 11.18
N PRO A 67 -20.58 -3.99 12.28
CA PRO A 67 -19.57 -3.10 12.85
C PRO A 67 -18.67 -3.74 13.90
N LYS A 68 -18.65 -5.06 14.05
CA LYS A 68 -17.93 -5.76 15.11
C LYS A 68 -16.64 -6.41 14.63
N VAL A 69 -15.61 -6.30 15.47
CA VAL A 69 -14.39 -7.13 15.37
C VAL A 69 -14.22 -7.90 16.69
N THR A 70 -13.97 -9.20 16.60
CA THR A 70 -13.62 -10.04 17.75
C THR A 70 -12.15 -10.40 17.66
N ILE A 71 -11.38 -10.04 18.69
CA ILE A 71 -9.96 -10.36 18.83
C ILE A 71 -9.83 -11.64 19.67
N LYS A 72 -9.41 -12.72 19.02
CA LYS A 72 -9.22 -14.08 19.58
C LYS A 72 -7.82 -14.33 20.08
N LYS A 73 -6.82 -13.58 19.60
CA LYS A 73 -5.43 -13.66 20.03
C LYS A 73 -4.83 -12.26 20.03
N GLU A 74 -3.95 -11.98 20.97
CA GLU A 74 -3.15 -10.75 20.97
C GLU A 74 -2.12 -10.81 19.85
N GLU A 75 -2.08 -9.78 19.02
CA GLU A 75 -1.16 -9.70 17.88
C GLU A 75 -0.95 -8.21 17.52
N ILE A 76 0.17 -7.93 16.84
CA ILE A 76 0.49 -6.57 16.38
C ILE A 76 -0.17 -6.35 15.03
N PHE A 77 -1.08 -5.38 14.99
CA PHE A 77 -1.68 -4.91 13.75
C PHE A 77 -0.79 -3.85 13.11
N ASP A 78 -0.40 -4.10 11.87
CA ASP A 78 0.21 -3.12 11.00
C ASP A 78 -0.75 -2.81 9.86
N PHE A 79 -1.10 -1.52 9.74
CA PHE A 79 -1.94 -1.03 8.65
C PHE A 79 -1.16 -0.16 7.66
N GLY A 80 0.18 -0.19 7.69
CA GLY A 80 1.05 0.72 6.94
C GLY A 80 0.86 0.68 5.42
N ALA A 81 0.40 -0.46 4.87
CA ALA A 81 0.14 -0.62 3.44
C ALA A 81 -1.22 -0.03 2.98
N CYS A 82 -2.07 0.43 3.89
CA CYS A 82 -3.35 1.08 3.56
C CYS A 82 -3.59 2.39 4.33
N GLY A 83 -2.84 2.61 5.42
CA GLY A 83 -3.15 3.61 6.44
C GLY A 83 -3.00 5.05 5.94
N LYS A 84 -2.04 5.30 5.04
CA LYS A 84 -1.85 6.64 4.44
C LYS A 84 -3.01 6.93 3.49
N GLY A 85 -3.33 5.99 2.60
CA GLY A 85 -4.48 6.10 1.71
C GLY A 85 -5.81 6.27 2.47
N TYR A 86 -5.99 5.56 3.58
CA TYR A 86 -7.14 5.73 4.46
C TYR A 86 -7.24 7.17 5.03
N LEU A 87 -6.14 7.69 5.58
CA LEU A 87 -6.09 9.05 6.09
C LEU A 87 -6.37 10.09 4.99
N ILE A 88 -5.79 9.90 3.81
CA ILE A 88 -6.00 10.80 2.66
C ILE A 88 -7.48 10.83 2.25
N ASP A 89 -8.15 9.68 2.23
CA ASP A 89 -9.58 9.61 1.93
C ASP A 89 -10.41 10.37 2.97
N LEU A 90 -10.13 10.20 4.28
CA LEU A 90 -10.82 10.94 5.35
C LEU A 90 -10.64 12.45 5.24
N LEU A 91 -9.40 12.92 4.99
CA LEU A 91 -9.12 14.34 4.81
C LEU A 91 -9.83 14.90 3.57
N SER A 92 -9.88 14.12 2.50
CA SER A 92 -10.60 14.50 1.27
C SER A 92 -12.10 14.62 1.51
N ASP A 93 -12.68 13.72 2.29
CA ASP A 93 -14.10 13.77 2.67
C ASP A 93 -14.40 15.03 3.50
N ILE A 94 -13.55 15.37 4.48
CA ILE A 94 -13.67 16.62 5.26
C ILE A 94 -13.62 17.84 4.36
N ILE A 95 -12.71 17.90 3.38
CA ILE A 95 -12.61 19.03 2.44
C ILE A 95 -13.90 19.16 1.61
N ARG A 96 -14.43 18.04 1.10
CA ARG A 96 -15.70 18.02 0.34
C ARG A 96 -16.88 18.49 1.19
N GLU A 97 -16.97 18.04 2.44
CA GLU A 97 -18.01 18.46 3.39
C GLU A 97 -17.99 19.96 3.67
N HIS A 98 -16.82 20.60 3.58
CA HIS A 98 -16.66 22.06 3.72
C HIS A 98 -16.74 22.82 2.38
N GLY A 99 -17.23 22.16 1.31
CA GLY A 99 -17.48 22.79 0.01
C GLY A 99 -16.25 22.90 -0.90
N GLY A 100 -15.16 22.21 -0.58
CA GLY A 100 -13.99 22.14 -1.46
C GLY A 100 -14.28 21.32 -2.71
N THR A 101 -14.12 21.93 -3.90
CA THR A 101 -14.39 21.28 -5.19
C THR A 101 -13.14 21.13 -6.07
N SER A 102 -12.01 21.68 -5.63
CA SER A 102 -10.72 21.60 -6.32
C SER A 102 -9.60 21.54 -5.29
N PHE A 103 -8.98 20.38 -5.09
CA PHE A 103 -7.93 20.19 -4.08
C PHE A 103 -6.99 19.03 -4.41
N CYS A 104 -5.86 19.00 -3.71
CA CYS A 104 -4.94 17.87 -3.65
C CYS A 104 -4.63 17.58 -2.19
N VAL A 105 -4.84 16.34 -1.76
CA VAL A 105 -4.34 15.84 -0.47
C VAL A 105 -3.18 14.91 -0.78
N ASP A 106 -1.96 15.32 -0.44
CA ASP A 106 -0.72 14.54 -0.61
C ASP A 106 -0.20 14.08 0.76
N GLY A 107 -0.06 12.78 0.93
CA GLY A 107 0.49 12.10 2.09
C GLY A 107 1.77 11.33 1.75
N GLY A 108 2.84 12.04 1.39
CA GLY A 108 4.16 11.45 1.17
C GLY A 108 4.32 10.85 -0.23
N GLY A 109 3.67 11.44 -1.23
CA GLY A 109 3.65 11.00 -2.63
C GLY A 109 2.40 10.20 -3.00
N ASP A 110 1.71 9.65 -2.01
CA ASP A 110 0.36 9.11 -2.18
C ASP A 110 -0.65 10.26 -2.13
N MET A 111 -1.61 10.29 -3.05
CA MET A 111 -2.49 11.45 -3.14
C MET A 111 -3.91 11.14 -3.60
N ARG A 112 -4.83 11.98 -3.13
CA ARG A 112 -6.12 12.22 -3.77
C ARG A 112 -6.07 13.58 -4.45
N TYR A 113 -6.19 13.56 -5.77
CA TYR A 113 -6.30 14.77 -6.57
C TYR A 113 -7.72 14.92 -7.11
N GLU A 114 -8.40 15.98 -6.69
CA GLU A 114 -9.77 16.28 -7.09
C GLU A 114 -9.80 17.65 -7.78
N SER A 115 -9.67 17.68 -9.10
CA SER A 115 -9.74 18.89 -9.94
C SER A 115 -9.97 18.51 -11.41
N SER A 116 -10.53 19.43 -12.20
CA SER A 116 -10.67 19.27 -13.65
C SER A 116 -9.37 19.52 -14.41
N GLU A 117 -8.45 20.28 -13.84
CA GLU A 117 -7.14 20.53 -14.46
C GLU A 117 -6.25 19.30 -14.33
N PRO A 118 -5.44 18.96 -15.35
CA PRO A 118 -4.52 17.84 -15.25
C PRO A 118 -3.35 18.16 -14.30
N LEU A 119 -3.02 17.21 -13.43
CA LEU A 119 -1.81 17.24 -12.60
C LEU A 119 -0.75 16.33 -13.20
N ARG A 120 0.47 16.86 -13.35
CA ARG A 120 1.65 16.10 -13.74
C ARG A 120 2.39 15.62 -12.49
N VAL A 121 2.50 14.31 -12.33
CA VAL A 121 3.15 13.65 -11.18
C VAL A 121 4.43 12.97 -11.65
N GLY A 122 5.56 13.34 -11.07
CA GLY A 122 6.84 12.69 -11.34
C GLY A 122 6.88 11.29 -10.76
N LEU A 123 7.34 10.32 -11.56
CA LEU A 123 7.55 8.94 -11.13
C LEU A 123 8.99 8.81 -10.63
N GLU A 124 9.21 8.97 -9.32
CA GLU A 124 10.53 8.96 -8.70
C GLU A 124 11.37 7.73 -9.09
N ASN A 125 12.64 7.95 -9.42
CA ASN A 125 13.58 6.87 -9.68
C ASN A 125 14.08 6.28 -8.34
N PRO A 126 13.77 5.02 -8.00
CA PRO A 126 14.18 4.41 -6.73
C PRO A 126 15.70 4.27 -6.58
N ASN A 127 16.47 4.36 -7.68
CA ASN A 127 17.93 4.31 -7.69
C ASN A 127 18.58 5.70 -7.63
N ASN A 128 17.83 6.78 -7.89
CA ASN A 128 18.29 8.16 -7.80
C ASN A 128 17.11 9.10 -7.51
N LEU A 129 16.94 9.49 -6.25
CA LEU A 129 15.78 10.28 -5.80
C LEU A 129 15.75 11.71 -6.37
N GLU A 130 16.81 12.18 -7.03
CA GLU A 130 16.83 13.47 -7.75
C GLU A 130 16.25 13.36 -9.17
N GLN A 131 15.89 12.16 -9.61
CA GLN A 131 15.42 11.89 -10.96
C GLN A 131 14.02 11.25 -10.95
N ALA A 132 13.30 11.45 -12.05
CA ALA A 132 12.09 10.72 -12.36
C ALA A 132 12.35 9.75 -13.52
N ILE A 133 11.76 8.55 -13.47
CA ILE A 133 11.73 7.60 -14.58
C ILE A 133 10.65 7.96 -15.63
N GLY A 134 9.82 8.94 -15.33
CA GLY A 134 8.70 9.35 -16.17
C GLY A 134 7.77 10.32 -15.46
N VAL A 135 6.68 10.69 -16.13
CA VAL A 135 5.63 11.56 -15.61
C VAL A 135 4.27 10.96 -15.91
N ALA A 136 3.45 10.79 -14.88
CA ALA A 136 2.03 10.48 -15.02
C ALA A 136 1.22 11.77 -15.11
N THR A 137 0.19 11.79 -15.96
CA THR A 137 -0.78 12.90 -16.01
C THR A 137 -2.12 12.39 -15.50
N ILE A 138 -2.59 12.92 -14.37
CA ILE A 138 -3.81 12.46 -13.69
C ILE A 138 -4.85 13.57 -13.59
N THR A 139 -6.11 13.17 -13.52
CA THR A 139 -7.26 14.06 -13.34
C THR A 139 -8.30 13.32 -12.52
N GLN A 140 -8.84 13.93 -11.46
CA GLN A 140 -9.85 13.32 -10.59
C GLN A 140 -9.49 11.90 -10.12
N ALA A 141 -8.30 11.71 -9.57
CA ALA A 141 -7.71 10.39 -9.33
C ALA A 141 -7.12 10.24 -7.92
N SER A 142 -7.17 9.01 -7.40
CA SER A 142 -6.29 8.58 -6.32
C SER A 142 -5.07 7.91 -6.94
N PHE A 143 -3.88 8.40 -6.62
CA PHE A 143 -2.61 7.95 -7.16
C PHE A 143 -1.66 7.62 -6.00
N CYS A 144 -1.14 6.39 -5.96
CA CYS A 144 -0.24 5.95 -4.89
C CYS A 144 0.99 5.26 -5.45
N ALA A 145 2.08 5.32 -4.69
CA ALA A 145 3.36 4.72 -5.06
C ALA A 145 3.91 3.88 -3.90
N SER A 146 4.61 2.79 -4.24
CA SER A 146 5.32 2.00 -3.25
C SER A 146 6.70 1.62 -3.76
N ALA A 147 7.72 1.77 -2.91
CA ALA A 147 9.12 1.52 -3.23
C ALA A 147 9.91 1.13 -1.98
N GLY A 148 10.79 0.14 -2.09
CA GLY A 148 11.65 -0.29 -0.98
C GLY A 148 12.82 0.66 -0.66
N SER A 149 13.15 1.58 -1.57
CA SER A 149 14.37 2.41 -1.53
C SER A 149 14.47 3.33 -0.31
N ARG A 150 13.35 3.91 0.15
CA ARG A 150 13.33 4.91 1.23
C ARG A 150 13.45 4.32 2.64
N ARG A 151 13.13 3.03 2.82
CA ARG A 151 13.13 2.34 4.11
C ARG A 151 13.75 0.96 3.92
N LYS A 152 15.08 0.95 3.86
CA LYS A 152 15.93 -0.22 3.63
C LYS A 152 17.01 -0.30 4.70
N TRP A 153 17.26 -1.49 5.25
CA TRP A 153 18.29 -1.75 6.25
C TRP A 153 18.74 -3.20 6.18
N GLY A 154 20.02 -3.46 6.40
CA GLY A 154 20.58 -4.80 6.21
C GLY A 154 20.18 -5.40 4.86
N GLY A 155 19.53 -6.57 4.90
CA GLY A 155 18.96 -7.26 3.74
C GLY A 155 17.47 -6.98 3.47
N PHE A 156 16.83 -6.08 4.23
CA PHE A 156 15.39 -5.83 4.21
C PHE A 156 15.03 -4.45 3.67
N HIS A 157 13.80 -4.35 3.19
CA HIS A 157 13.02 -3.13 3.23
C HIS A 157 11.68 -3.40 3.89
N HIS A 158 10.97 -2.34 4.27
CA HIS A 158 9.69 -2.39 5.00
C HIS A 158 8.51 -3.13 4.30
N ILE A 159 8.73 -3.68 3.11
CA ILE A 159 7.76 -4.57 2.43
C ILE A 159 8.38 -5.96 2.52
N ILE A 160 7.80 -6.80 3.36
CA ILE A 160 8.28 -8.16 3.63
C ILE A 160 7.19 -9.13 3.18
N ASP A 161 7.57 -10.15 2.41
CA ASP A 161 6.68 -11.26 2.09
C ASP A 161 6.55 -12.16 3.33
N PRO A 162 5.34 -12.29 3.92
CA PRO A 162 5.13 -13.07 5.13
C PRO A 162 5.38 -14.57 4.95
N HIS A 163 5.42 -15.08 3.71
CA HIS A 163 5.65 -16.49 3.42
C HIS A 163 7.13 -16.85 3.32
N THR A 164 7.98 -15.88 2.97
CA THR A 164 9.43 -16.09 2.85
C THR A 164 10.22 -15.39 3.95
N LEU A 165 9.57 -14.50 4.71
CA LEU A 165 10.18 -13.61 5.70
C LEU A 165 11.33 -12.79 5.11
N SER A 166 11.21 -12.42 3.85
CA SER A 166 12.22 -11.64 3.12
C SER A 166 11.57 -10.54 2.29
N SER A 167 12.36 -9.52 1.99
CA SER A 167 11.92 -8.41 1.15
C SER A 167 12.11 -8.73 -0.34
N PRO A 168 11.05 -8.66 -1.17
CA PRO A 168 11.15 -8.94 -2.60
C PRO A 168 12.08 -7.94 -3.32
N LEU A 169 13.09 -8.43 -4.02
CA LEU A 169 14.10 -7.56 -4.68
C LEU A 169 13.84 -7.31 -6.17
N ASN A 170 12.96 -8.10 -6.81
CA ASN A 170 12.72 -8.00 -8.25
C ASN A 170 11.91 -6.75 -8.62
N VAL A 171 10.91 -6.39 -7.82
CA VAL A 171 10.14 -5.15 -7.97
C VAL A 171 10.81 -4.07 -7.14
N ILE A 172 11.11 -2.92 -7.74
CA ILE A 172 11.81 -1.83 -7.04
C ILE A 172 10.93 -0.59 -6.81
N ALA A 173 9.93 -0.39 -7.67
CA ALA A 173 8.92 0.64 -7.50
C ALA A 173 7.61 0.26 -8.21
N THR A 174 6.52 0.82 -7.72
CA THR A 174 5.18 0.65 -8.28
C THR A 174 4.41 1.95 -8.16
N TRP A 175 3.48 2.15 -9.08
CA TRP A 175 2.51 3.23 -9.05
C TRP A 175 1.15 2.68 -9.43
N THR A 176 0.10 3.13 -8.75
CA THR A 176 -1.27 2.71 -9.05
C THR A 176 -2.24 3.86 -9.03
N ILE A 177 -3.30 3.69 -9.82
CA ILE A 177 -4.47 4.57 -9.83
C ILE A 177 -5.70 3.74 -9.53
N ALA A 178 -6.50 4.16 -8.55
CA ALA A 178 -7.75 3.49 -8.20
C ALA A 178 -8.83 4.52 -7.85
N LYS A 179 -10.05 4.03 -7.57
CA LYS A 179 -11.22 4.87 -7.25
C LYS A 179 -11.03 5.70 -5.97
N ASN A 180 -10.36 5.13 -4.98
CA ASN A 180 -10.07 5.77 -3.69
C ASN A 180 -8.65 5.43 -3.25
N THR A 181 -8.14 6.21 -2.31
CA THR A 181 -6.71 6.25 -2.00
C THR A 181 -6.31 5.10 -1.11
N ILE A 182 -7.20 4.63 -0.22
CA ILE A 182 -6.96 3.40 0.54
C ILE A 182 -6.75 2.18 -0.38
N THR A 183 -7.51 2.08 -1.48
CA THR A 183 -7.34 0.98 -2.45
C THR A 183 -6.07 1.19 -3.28
N ALA A 184 -5.76 2.42 -3.70
CA ALA A 184 -4.53 2.70 -4.43
C ALA A 184 -3.27 2.39 -3.58
N ASP A 185 -3.20 2.81 -2.32
CA ASP A 185 -2.06 2.55 -1.42
C ASP A 185 -1.81 1.03 -1.27
N ALA A 186 -2.90 0.29 -1.04
CA ALA A 186 -2.84 -1.17 -0.91
C ALA A 186 -2.39 -1.85 -2.22
N LEU A 187 -2.92 -1.39 -3.36
CA LEU A 187 -2.57 -1.93 -4.67
C LEU A 187 -1.20 -1.47 -5.17
N ALA A 188 -0.62 -0.40 -4.62
CA ALA A 188 0.79 -0.05 -4.85
C ALA A 188 1.71 -1.03 -4.10
N THR A 189 1.36 -1.44 -2.89
CA THR A 189 2.17 -2.43 -2.16
C THR A 189 2.03 -3.85 -2.71
N SER A 190 0.84 -4.22 -3.20
CA SER A 190 0.51 -5.60 -3.59
C SER A 190 1.42 -6.22 -4.68
N PRO A 191 1.87 -5.51 -5.73
CA PRO A 191 2.75 -6.06 -6.77
C PRO A 191 4.13 -6.51 -6.30
N PHE A 192 4.59 -6.04 -5.13
CA PHE A 192 5.79 -6.60 -4.50
C PHE A 192 5.56 -8.05 -4.04
N LEU A 193 4.32 -8.40 -3.71
CA LEU A 193 3.95 -9.67 -3.05
C LEU A 193 3.29 -10.65 -4.02
N VAL A 194 2.50 -10.16 -4.98
CA VAL A 194 1.75 -11.00 -5.94
C VAL A 194 1.71 -10.35 -7.33
N LEU A 195 1.53 -11.17 -8.36
CA LEU A 195 1.37 -10.66 -9.72
C LEU A 195 0.03 -9.92 -9.91
N PRO A 196 -0.01 -8.81 -10.69
CA PRO A 196 -1.25 -8.05 -10.95
C PRO A 196 -2.42 -8.88 -11.46
N LYS A 197 -2.15 -9.93 -12.25
CA LYS A 197 -3.17 -10.86 -12.76
C LYS A 197 -4.04 -11.50 -11.66
N LYS A 198 -3.52 -11.61 -10.44
CA LYS A 198 -4.26 -12.12 -9.27
C LYS A 198 -5.24 -11.08 -8.71
N LEU A 199 -4.94 -9.79 -8.90
CA LEU A 199 -5.69 -8.65 -8.34
C LEU A 199 -6.75 -8.12 -9.31
N LEU A 200 -6.46 -8.07 -10.61
CA LEU A 200 -7.32 -7.49 -11.66
C LEU A 200 -8.76 -8.06 -11.70
N PRO A 201 -9.02 -9.36 -11.42
CA PRO A 201 -10.40 -9.86 -11.35
C PRO A 201 -11.22 -9.30 -10.18
N HIS A 202 -10.55 -8.71 -9.18
CA HIS A 202 -11.17 -8.27 -7.94
C HIS A 202 -11.16 -6.75 -7.75
N PHE A 203 -10.28 -6.05 -8.45
CA PHE A 203 -10.07 -4.61 -8.31
C PHE A 203 -9.96 -3.95 -9.70
N SER A 204 -10.61 -2.80 -9.85
CA SER A 204 -10.42 -1.93 -11.01
C SER A 204 -9.35 -0.90 -10.67
N PHE A 205 -8.19 -1.01 -11.30
CA PHE A 205 -7.06 -0.12 -11.09
C PHE A 205 -6.12 -0.14 -12.29
N GLU A 206 -5.41 0.96 -12.48
CA GLU A 206 -4.28 1.04 -13.40
C GLU A 206 -2.98 0.90 -12.60
N TYR A 207 -1.94 0.35 -13.22
CA TYR A 207 -0.65 0.15 -12.56
C TYR A 207 0.54 0.37 -13.50
N LEU A 208 1.67 0.69 -12.88
CA LEU A 208 3.01 0.62 -13.45
C LEU A 208 3.94 -0.03 -12.41
N ILE A 209 4.74 -1.00 -12.84
CA ILE A 209 5.73 -1.71 -12.04
C ILE A 209 7.07 -1.51 -12.70
N LEU A 210 8.06 -1.09 -11.92
CA LEU A 210 9.47 -1.03 -12.32
C LEU A 210 10.22 -2.20 -11.69
N PHE A 211 10.93 -2.96 -12.51
CA PHE A 211 11.75 -4.09 -12.09
C PHE A 211 13.22 -3.69 -11.91
N ALA A 212 13.97 -4.49 -11.16
CA ALA A 212 15.36 -4.25 -10.82
C ALA A 212 16.31 -4.19 -12.03
N ASP A 213 15.92 -4.82 -13.14
CA ASP A 213 16.65 -4.79 -14.43
C ASP A 213 16.29 -3.56 -15.29
N ASN A 214 15.52 -2.61 -14.75
CA ASN A 214 14.95 -1.43 -15.40
C ASN A 214 13.88 -1.71 -16.47
N THR A 215 13.43 -2.96 -16.61
CA THR A 215 12.21 -3.23 -17.38
C THR A 215 10.97 -2.82 -16.58
N PHE A 216 9.83 -2.70 -17.25
CA PHE A 216 8.58 -2.34 -16.61
C PHE A 216 7.41 -3.18 -17.14
N ASP A 217 6.38 -3.35 -16.31
CA ASP A 217 5.05 -3.80 -16.72
C ASP A 217 4.03 -2.71 -16.38
N LYS A 218 3.05 -2.48 -17.24
CA LYS A 218 2.02 -1.47 -17.01
C LYS A 218 0.69 -1.86 -17.60
N SER A 219 -0.39 -1.43 -16.96
CA SER A 219 -1.70 -1.51 -17.57
C SER A 219 -1.81 -0.60 -18.79
N LEU A 220 -2.72 -0.94 -19.70
CA LEU A 220 -2.86 -0.23 -20.98
C LEU A 220 -3.20 1.26 -20.78
N ALA A 221 -4.06 1.56 -19.80
CA ALA A 221 -4.56 2.92 -19.57
C ALA A 221 -3.77 3.68 -18.48
N PHE A 222 -2.64 3.14 -17.98
CA PHE A 222 -1.79 3.90 -17.07
C PHE A 222 -1.19 5.13 -17.80
N PRO A 223 -1.49 6.36 -17.35
CA PRO A 223 -1.30 7.58 -18.14
C PRO A 223 0.10 8.19 -17.96
N ALA A 224 1.14 7.41 -18.26
CA ALA A 224 2.54 7.84 -18.07
C ALA A 224 3.36 7.88 -19.36
N GLU A 225 4.18 8.92 -19.45
CA GLU A 225 5.32 9.03 -20.37
C GLU A 225 6.58 8.62 -19.60
N LEU A 226 7.30 7.59 -20.08
CA LEU A 226 8.51 7.07 -19.44
C LEU A 226 9.78 7.56 -20.16
N PHE A 227 10.81 7.87 -19.39
CA PHE A 227 12.11 8.36 -19.85
C PHE A 227 13.18 7.26 -19.91
N LEU A 228 12.82 6.04 -19.51
CA LEU A 228 13.70 4.87 -19.54
C LEU A 228 14.10 4.56 -21.00
N LYS A 229 15.41 4.39 -21.22
CA LYS A 229 15.99 4.00 -22.51
C LYS A 229 16.10 2.50 -22.64
#